data_AF-A0A3D8SLD4-F1
#
_entry.id   AF-A0A3D8SLD4-F1
#
_cell.length_a   1.000
_cell.length_b   1.000
_cell.length_c   1.000
_cell.angle_alpha   90.00
_cell.angle_beta   90.00
_cell.angle_gamma   90.00
#
_symmetry.space_group_name_H-M   'P 1'
#
loop_
_entity.id
_entity.type
_entity.pdbx_description
1 polymer ?
#
loop_
_entity_poly.entity_id
_entity_poly.type
_entity_poly.pdbx_seq_one_letter_code
_entity_poly.pdbx_strand_id
1 'polypeptide(L)'
;MANRIQRMQIHVLPFTDHQGHAAGLVFRGRASCPLPPLYALAIYFTHPDASSDNVDPAALFTAINQPSGTHEIRLELYFLPHATVSDCIAHYHSEKAQRGDYKAQITAVQNNAPPFPTLATDETKTSGTRLPGLVPSYIDDFKTYHGVLYLCTERDWRLNERVMCQVLFDPCSDGEWAAWREESDPEVQPATQLQSSPLGQDSPVLIH
;
A
#
# COMPACT_ATOMS: atom_id res chain seq x y z
N MET A 1 15.26 -27.97 -21.66
CA MET A 1 15.18 -26.52 -21.34
C MET A 1 15.58 -26.36 -19.88
N ALA A 2 16.65 -25.61 -19.59
CA ALA A 2 17.13 -25.43 -18.22
C ALA A 2 16.11 -24.62 -17.41
N ASN A 3 15.71 -25.16 -16.26
CA ASN A 3 14.82 -24.50 -15.31
C ASN A 3 15.58 -23.32 -14.68
N ARG A 4 15.48 -22.13 -15.28
CA ARG A 4 16.16 -20.93 -14.78
C ARG A 4 15.46 -20.51 -13.49
N ILE A 5 16.04 -20.89 -12.35
CA ILE A 5 15.59 -20.44 -11.03
C ILE A 5 15.52 -18.91 -11.07
N GLN A 6 14.32 -18.36 -10.99
CA GLN A 6 14.12 -16.92 -10.95
C GLN A 6 14.46 -16.42 -9.55
N ARG A 7 15.51 -15.61 -9.44
CA ARG A 7 15.92 -15.00 -8.18
C ARG A 7 14.90 -13.94 -7.76
N MET A 8 14.22 -14.17 -6.65
CA MET A 8 13.33 -13.19 -6.02
C MET A 8 14.12 -12.34 -5.03
N GLN A 9 13.80 -11.05 -4.93
CA GLN A 9 14.37 -10.14 -3.92
C GLN A 9 13.37 -9.09 -3.50
N ILE A 10 13.66 -8.39 -2.40
CA ILE A 10 12.94 -7.20 -1.97
C ILE A 10 13.54 -6.02 -2.74
N HIS A 11 12.67 -5.23 -3.37
CA HIS A 11 13.02 -3.98 -4.04
C HIS A 11 12.53 -2.82 -3.17
N VAL A 12 13.40 -1.83 -2.94
CA VAL A 12 13.08 -0.57 -2.27
C VAL A 12 13.38 0.54 -3.26
N LEU A 13 12.36 1.32 -3.62
CA LEU A 13 12.46 2.34 -4.65
C LEU A 13 11.94 3.66 -4.10
N PRO A 14 12.76 4.73 -4.08
CA PRO A 14 12.28 6.04 -3.67
C PRO A 14 11.33 6.62 -4.73
N PHE A 15 10.37 7.42 -4.29
CA PHE A 15 9.54 8.23 -5.17
C PHE A 15 9.16 9.54 -4.47
N THR A 16 8.42 10.39 -5.19
CA THR A 16 7.90 11.65 -4.67
C THR A 16 6.38 11.62 -4.65
N ASP A 17 5.78 11.97 -3.51
CA ASP A 17 4.33 12.10 -3.38
C ASP A 17 3.78 13.26 -4.22
N HIS A 18 2.46 13.42 -4.23
CA HIS A 18 1.76 14.45 -4.98
C HIS A 18 2.09 15.89 -4.55
N GLN A 19 2.71 16.08 -3.38
CA GLN A 19 3.12 17.38 -2.85
C GLN A 19 4.61 17.65 -3.05
N GLY A 20 5.38 16.68 -3.54
CA GLY A 20 6.82 16.84 -3.70
C GLY A 20 7.65 16.25 -2.56
N HIS A 21 7.04 15.60 -1.56
CA HIS A 21 7.79 15.02 -0.45
C HIS A 21 8.34 13.63 -0.76
N ALA A 22 9.41 13.27 -0.07
CA ALA A 22 10.03 11.96 -0.18
C ALA A 22 9.08 10.86 0.31
N ALA A 23 8.95 9.81 -0.49
CA ALA A 23 8.16 8.62 -0.19
C ALA A 23 8.90 7.36 -0.67
N GLY A 24 8.47 6.20 -0.21
CA GLY A 24 9.15 4.93 -0.48
C GLY A 24 8.21 3.84 -0.97
N LEU A 25 8.63 3.09 -1.98
CA LEU A 25 7.92 1.91 -2.45
C LEU A 25 8.73 0.67 -2.06
N VAL A 26 8.10 -0.34 -1.45
CA VAL A 26 8.75 -1.62 -1.15
C VAL A 26 7.89 -2.82 -1.53
N PHE A 27 8.49 -3.80 -2.20
CA PHE A 27 7.80 -5.03 -2.61
C PHE A 27 8.79 -6.16 -2.86
N ARG A 28 8.29 -7.40 -2.90
CA ARG A 28 9.06 -8.57 -3.35
C ARG A 28 8.77 -8.84 -4.82
N GLY A 29 9.82 -8.99 -5.63
CA GLY A 29 9.69 -9.23 -7.07
C GLY A 29 10.89 -9.96 -7.67
N ARG A 30 10.81 -10.25 -8.98
CA ARG A 30 11.94 -10.84 -9.72
C ARG A 30 13.09 -9.84 -9.75
N ALA A 31 14.31 -10.31 -9.50
CA ALA A 31 15.49 -9.45 -9.58
C ALA A 31 15.71 -8.88 -11.00
N SER A 32 15.36 -9.64 -12.04
CA SER A 32 15.51 -9.25 -13.43
C SER A 32 14.39 -8.37 -13.98
N CYS A 33 13.29 -8.21 -13.25
CA CYS A 33 12.13 -7.43 -13.67
C CYS A 33 11.40 -6.95 -12.40
N PRO A 34 11.78 -5.78 -11.86
CA PRO A 34 11.21 -5.22 -10.64
C PRO A 34 9.81 -4.63 -10.90
N LEU A 35 8.85 -5.47 -11.30
CA LEU A 35 7.47 -5.05 -11.50
C LEU A 35 6.75 -5.04 -10.14
N PRO A 36 6.33 -3.86 -9.63
CA PRO A 36 5.60 -3.79 -8.37
C PRO A 36 4.21 -4.44 -8.52
N PRO A 37 3.76 -5.24 -7.53
CA PRO A 37 2.39 -5.76 -7.49
C PRO A 37 1.34 -4.64 -7.53
N LEU A 38 0.17 -4.90 -8.11
CA LEU A 38 -0.88 -3.88 -8.24
C LEU A 38 -1.63 -3.62 -6.93
N TYR A 39 -1.72 -4.62 -6.06
CA TYR A 39 -2.33 -4.49 -4.75
C TYR A 39 -1.35 -3.76 -3.81
N ALA A 40 -1.73 -2.57 -3.38
CA ALA A 40 -0.90 -1.68 -2.59
C ALA A 40 -1.49 -1.47 -1.20
N LEU A 41 -0.64 -1.38 -0.17
CA LEU A 41 -1.02 -0.90 1.15
C LEU A 41 -0.26 0.40 1.45
N ALA A 42 -0.98 1.46 1.79
CA ALA A 42 -0.38 2.74 2.18
C ALA A 42 -0.06 2.74 3.68
N ILE A 43 1.19 3.05 4.04
CA ILE A 43 1.66 3.17 5.42
C ILE A 43 2.16 4.60 5.62
N TYR A 44 1.58 5.30 6.58
CA TYR A 44 1.92 6.66 6.96
C TYR A 44 2.69 6.66 8.27
N PHE A 45 3.84 7.31 8.28
CA PHE A 45 4.59 7.64 9.49
C PHE A 45 4.26 9.06 9.90
N THR A 46 3.64 9.23 11.07
CA THR A 46 3.10 10.52 11.53
C THR A 46 3.78 11.08 12.78
N HIS A 47 4.72 10.33 13.36
CA HIS A 47 5.56 10.82 14.45
C HIS A 47 6.24 12.16 14.04
N PRO A 48 6.41 13.14 14.95
CA PRO A 48 7.11 14.40 14.66
C PRO A 48 8.47 14.23 13.96
N ASP A 49 9.22 13.21 14.36
CA ASP A 49 10.54 12.87 13.78
C ASP A 49 10.47 11.89 12.59
N ALA A 50 9.29 11.67 12.01
CA ALA A 50 9.11 10.75 10.88
C ALA A 50 9.91 11.24 9.66
N SER A 51 10.76 10.36 9.13
CA SER A 51 11.56 10.61 7.92
C SER A 51 11.88 9.28 7.25
N SER A 52 12.09 9.31 5.93
CA SER A 52 12.59 8.18 5.15
C SER A 52 13.91 7.64 5.67
N ASP A 53 14.73 8.48 6.29
CA ASP A 53 16.04 8.09 6.82
C ASP A 53 15.94 7.22 8.08
N ASN A 54 14.80 7.28 8.77
CA ASN A 54 14.58 6.62 10.07
C ASN A 54 13.86 5.28 9.94
N VAL A 55 13.43 4.90 8.73
CA VAL A 55 12.67 3.67 8.48
C VAL A 55 13.50 2.76 7.57
N ASP A 56 13.62 1.49 7.95
CA ASP A 56 14.11 0.42 7.08
C ASP A 56 12.92 -0.22 6.35
N PRO A 57 12.68 0.10 5.06
CA PRO A 57 11.51 -0.40 4.34
C PRO A 57 11.56 -1.91 4.13
N ALA A 58 12.75 -2.49 3.95
CA ALA A 58 12.93 -3.91 3.70
C ALA A 58 12.66 -4.74 4.96
N ALA A 59 13.11 -4.26 6.12
CA ALA A 59 12.80 -4.88 7.40
C ALA A 59 11.30 -4.79 7.73
N LEU A 60 10.67 -3.64 7.48
CA LEU A 60 9.22 -3.47 7.66
C LEU A 60 8.43 -4.41 6.75
N PHE A 61 8.78 -4.44 5.46
CA PHE A 61 8.15 -5.34 4.50
C PHE A 61 8.27 -6.80 4.93
N THR A 62 9.43 -7.21 5.44
CA THR A 62 9.66 -8.56 5.94
C THR A 62 8.84 -8.88 7.19
N ALA A 63 8.65 -7.90 8.08
CA ALA A 63 7.83 -8.06 9.29
C ALA A 63 6.34 -8.23 8.96
N ILE A 64 5.85 -7.54 7.93
CA ILE A 64 4.48 -7.63 7.42
C ILE A 64 4.28 -8.91 6.59
N ASN A 65 5.17 -9.15 5.63
CA ASN A 65 5.05 -10.20 4.63
C ASN A 65 5.80 -11.48 5.05
N GLN A 66 5.34 -12.08 6.14
CA GLN A 66 5.93 -13.29 6.76
C GLN A 66 6.01 -14.49 5.80
N PRO A 67 6.90 -15.47 6.05
CA PRO A 67 7.27 -16.51 5.08
C PRO A 67 6.14 -17.45 4.62
N SER A 68 5.03 -17.52 5.35
CA SER A 68 3.86 -18.36 5.02
C SER A 68 2.88 -17.67 4.05
N GLY A 69 2.96 -16.34 3.90
CA GLY A 69 2.08 -15.57 3.02
C GLY A 69 2.68 -15.38 1.63
N THR A 70 2.02 -15.91 0.60
CA THR A 70 2.37 -15.69 -0.82
C THR A 70 1.82 -14.37 -1.36
N HIS A 71 1.61 -13.37 -0.50
CA HIS A 71 0.88 -12.17 -0.89
C HIS A 71 1.72 -11.30 -1.80
N GLU A 72 1.25 -11.11 -3.03
CA GLU A 72 1.82 -10.18 -3.99
C GLU A 72 1.33 -8.77 -3.65
N ILE A 73 1.90 -8.20 -2.58
CA ILE A 73 1.62 -6.82 -2.15
C ILE A 73 2.81 -5.91 -2.39
N ARG A 74 2.51 -4.63 -2.61
CA ARG A 74 3.49 -3.54 -2.42
C ARG A 74 3.08 -2.66 -1.26
N LEU A 75 4.05 -2.13 -0.54
CA LEU A 75 3.82 -1.10 0.45
C LEU A 75 4.26 0.25 -0.12
N GLU A 76 3.45 1.27 0.12
CA GLU A 76 3.75 2.67 -0.19
C GLU A 76 3.90 3.43 1.12
N LEU A 77 5.11 3.90 1.40
CA LEU A 77 5.51 4.54 2.64
C LEU A 77 5.50 6.05 2.48
N TYR A 78 4.68 6.72 3.27
CA TYR A 78 4.53 8.17 3.29
C TYR A 78 4.97 8.74 4.64
N PHE A 79 5.63 9.89 4.62
CA PHE A 79 6.20 10.52 5.82
C PHE A 79 5.55 11.89 6.02
N LEU A 80 4.55 11.94 6.91
CA LEU A 80 3.74 13.12 7.18
C LEU A 80 3.85 13.46 8.68
N PRO A 81 4.95 14.08 9.13
CA PRO A 81 5.14 14.38 10.55
C PRO A 81 4.02 15.30 11.06
N HIS A 82 3.52 15.01 12.26
CA HIS A 82 2.39 15.71 12.91
C HIS A 82 1.02 15.53 12.24
N ALA A 83 0.89 14.72 11.19
CA ALA A 83 -0.39 14.51 10.53
C ALA A 83 -1.37 13.74 11.41
N THR A 84 -2.62 14.20 11.38
CA THR A 84 -3.77 13.49 11.94
C THR A 84 -4.28 12.41 10.99
N VAL A 85 -5.17 11.55 11.46
CA VAL A 85 -5.90 10.57 10.62
C VAL A 85 -6.56 11.26 9.43
N SER A 86 -7.19 12.41 9.65
CA SER A 86 -7.88 13.17 8.59
C SER A 86 -6.89 13.70 7.54
N ASP A 87 -5.71 14.13 7.96
CA ASP A 87 -4.68 14.61 7.04
C ASP A 87 -4.15 13.46 6.17
N CYS A 88 -3.96 12.28 6.75
CA CYS A 88 -3.55 11.07 6.01
C CYS A 88 -4.62 10.60 5.01
N ILE A 89 -5.91 10.65 5.39
CA ILE A 89 -7.02 10.35 4.48
C ILE A 89 -7.05 11.36 3.32
N ALA A 90 -6.97 12.66 3.62
CA ALA A 90 -6.94 13.70 2.60
C ALA A 90 -5.75 13.52 1.64
N HIS A 91 -4.57 13.23 2.19
CA HIS A 91 -3.38 12.93 1.40
C HIS A 91 -3.61 11.72 0.47
N TYR A 92 -4.18 10.63 1.00
CA TYR A 92 -4.50 9.43 0.23
C TYR A 92 -5.46 9.73 -0.94
N HIS A 93 -6.49 10.55 -0.70
CA HIS A 93 -7.40 10.95 -1.77
C HIS A 93 -6.70 11.74 -2.87
N SER A 94 -5.82 12.68 -2.50
CA SER A 94 -5.05 13.45 -3.47
C SER A 94 -4.10 12.56 -4.29
N GLU A 95 -3.43 11.60 -3.66
CA GLU A 95 -2.65 10.57 -4.35
C GLU A 95 -3.50 9.78 -5.36
N LYS A 96 -4.65 9.26 -4.89
CA LYS A 96 -5.57 8.45 -5.72
C LYS A 96 -6.16 9.27 -6.87
N ALA A 97 -6.47 10.55 -6.66
CA ALA A 97 -6.99 11.44 -7.70
C ALA A 97 -5.94 11.73 -8.79
N GLN A 98 -4.68 11.93 -8.42
CA GLN A 98 -3.61 12.20 -9.39
C GLN A 98 -3.17 10.96 -10.15
N ARG A 99 -3.01 9.83 -9.44
CA ARG A 99 -2.47 8.60 -10.03
C ARG A 99 -3.55 7.77 -10.71
N GLY A 100 -4.78 7.86 -10.23
CA GLY A 100 -5.87 6.95 -10.58
C GLY A 100 -5.73 5.60 -9.88
N ASP A 101 -6.53 4.63 -10.33
CA ASP A 101 -6.43 3.25 -9.87
C ASP A 101 -5.63 2.35 -10.84
N TYR A 102 -5.26 1.15 -10.40
CA TYR A 102 -4.46 0.24 -11.22
C TYR A 102 -5.23 -0.37 -12.40
N LYS A 103 -6.58 -0.27 -12.47
CA LYS A 103 -7.37 -0.88 -13.55
C LYS A 103 -7.01 -0.24 -14.90
N ALA A 104 -6.73 1.06 -14.91
CA ALA A 104 -6.24 1.76 -16.09
C ALA A 104 -4.96 1.12 -16.66
N GLN A 105 -4.10 0.57 -15.81
CA GLN A 105 -2.87 -0.09 -16.22
C GLN A 105 -3.13 -1.46 -16.84
N ILE A 106 -4.05 -2.23 -16.25
CA ILE A 106 -4.51 -3.50 -16.82
C ILE A 106 -5.11 -3.27 -18.20
N THR A 107 -6.01 -2.29 -18.33
CA THR A 107 -6.65 -1.93 -19.60
C THR A 107 -5.63 -1.50 -20.66
N ALA A 108 -4.63 -0.69 -20.29
CA ALA A 108 -3.58 -0.29 -21.23
C ALA A 108 -2.79 -1.50 -21.76
N VAL A 109 -2.42 -2.43 -20.88
CA VAL A 109 -1.73 -3.67 -21.28
C VAL A 109 -2.61 -4.53 -22.18
N GLN A 110 -3.89 -4.70 -21.83
CA GLN A 110 -4.85 -5.46 -22.63
C GLN A 110 -5.06 -4.86 -24.03
N ASN A 111 -5.02 -3.54 -24.13
CA ASN A 111 -5.20 -2.81 -25.39
C ASN A 111 -3.91 -2.66 -26.21
N ASN A 112 -2.80 -3.31 -25.82
CA ASN A 112 -1.47 -3.15 -26.43
C ASN A 112 -1.03 -1.68 -26.54
N ALA A 113 -1.49 -0.82 -25.62
CA ALA A 113 -0.99 0.55 -25.52
C ALA A 113 0.49 0.51 -25.09
N PRO A 114 1.30 1.54 -25.43
CA PRO A 114 2.69 1.59 -25.00
C PRO A 114 2.80 1.37 -23.48
N PRO A 115 3.75 0.53 -23.03
CA PRO A 115 3.85 0.15 -21.63
C PRO A 115 4.03 1.39 -20.75
N PHE A 116 3.34 1.40 -19.61
CA PHE A 116 3.66 2.36 -18.55
C PHE A 116 5.15 2.23 -18.20
N PRO A 117 5.89 3.33 -18.05
CA PRO A 117 7.30 3.26 -17.71
C PRO A 117 7.48 2.45 -16.43
N THR A 118 8.18 1.31 -16.53
CA THR A 118 8.63 0.55 -15.37
C THR A 118 9.62 1.39 -14.58
N LEU A 119 9.61 1.26 -13.25
CA LEU A 119 10.59 1.90 -12.37
C LEU A 119 11.99 1.53 -12.84
N ALA A 120 12.64 2.47 -13.52
CA ALA A 120 13.99 2.30 -14.01
C ALA A 120 14.93 2.29 -12.80
N THR A 121 15.79 1.28 -12.73
CA THR A 121 16.86 1.20 -11.73
C THR A 121 18.08 2.06 -12.10
N ASP A 122 17.99 2.86 -13.17
CA ASP A 122 19.06 3.73 -13.65
C ASP A 122 18.82 5.18 -13.22
N GLU A 123 19.72 5.72 -12.40
CA GLU A 123 19.72 7.07 -11.83
C GLU A 123 19.83 8.22 -12.86
N THR A 124 19.83 7.94 -14.18
CA THR A 124 20.21 8.93 -15.20
C THR A 124 19.18 9.21 -16.30
N LYS A 125 17.90 8.84 -16.15
CA LYS A 125 16.88 9.26 -17.13
C LYS A 125 15.61 9.83 -16.49
N THR A 126 15.57 11.16 -16.44
CA THR A 126 14.41 12.03 -16.23
C THR A 126 13.39 11.88 -17.37
N SER A 127 12.66 10.78 -17.39
CA SER A 127 11.41 10.64 -18.15
C SER A 127 10.41 9.95 -17.24
N GLY A 128 9.47 10.75 -16.73
CA GLY A 128 8.62 10.47 -15.56
C GLY A 128 8.12 9.04 -15.49
N THR A 129 8.69 8.27 -14.58
CA THR A 129 8.15 6.95 -14.25
C THR A 129 6.88 7.16 -13.43
N ARG A 130 5.73 6.78 -13.99
CA ARG A 130 4.44 6.86 -13.31
C ARG A 130 4.28 5.61 -12.44
N LEU A 131 4.19 5.81 -11.13
CA LEU A 131 3.85 4.74 -10.19
C LEU A 131 2.52 4.08 -10.59
N PRO A 132 2.33 2.79 -10.24
CA PRO A 132 1.04 2.19 -10.48
C PRO A 132 -0.08 2.90 -9.73
N GLY A 133 -1.31 2.82 -10.24
CA GLY A 133 -2.45 3.40 -9.57
C GLY A 133 -2.73 2.72 -8.23
N LEU A 134 -3.53 3.35 -7.38
CA LEU A 134 -3.93 2.81 -6.08
C LEU A 134 -5.01 1.72 -6.26
N VAL A 135 -5.30 1.00 -5.17
CA VAL A 135 -6.38 0.01 -5.16
C VAL A 135 -7.73 0.71 -5.29
N PRO A 136 -8.62 0.29 -6.22
CA PRO A 136 -9.95 0.88 -6.37
C PRO A 136 -10.79 0.74 -5.09
N SER A 137 -10.86 -0.48 -4.56
CA SER A 137 -11.55 -0.84 -3.31
C SER A 137 -10.87 -2.05 -2.68
N TYR A 138 -10.85 -2.10 -1.36
CA TYR A 138 -10.40 -3.23 -0.56
C TYR A 138 -11.65 -3.99 -0.12
N ILE A 139 -12.01 -4.99 -0.93
CA ILE A 139 -13.18 -5.85 -0.72
C ILE A 139 -12.68 -7.27 -0.48
N ASP A 140 -12.85 -7.74 0.75
CA ASP A 140 -12.57 -9.09 1.24
C ASP A 140 -13.52 -9.40 2.41
N ASP A 141 -13.41 -10.60 2.99
CA ASP A 141 -14.26 -11.05 4.10
C ASP A 141 -14.19 -10.14 5.34
N PHE A 142 -13.21 -9.23 5.42
CA PHE A 142 -12.96 -8.36 6.56
C PHE A 142 -13.00 -6.86 6.23
N LYS A 143 -12.99 -6.48 4.93
CA LYS A 143 -12.89 -5.09 4.47
C LYS A 143 -13.86 -4.85 3.34
N THR A 144 -14.59 -3.74 3.41
CA THR A 144 -15.56 -3.32 2.39
C THR A 144 -15.51 -1.80 2.20
N TYR A 145 -14.29 -1.30 1.99
CA TYR A 145 -14.00 0.14 1.92
C TYR A 145 -13.22 0.50 0.65
N HIS A 146 -13.44 1.71 0.12
CA HIS A 146 -12.67 2.24 -1.02
C HIS A 146 -11.27 2.74 -0.61
N GLY A 147 -11.06 2.98 0.68
CA GLY A 147 -9.82 3.45 1.28
C GLY A 147 -9.37 2.61 2.46
N VAL A 148 -8.09 2.20 2.43
CA VAL A 148 -7.39 1.56 3.55
C VAL A 148 -6.00 2.16 3.65
N LEU A 149 -5.62 2.60 4.85
CA LEU A 149 -4.26 3.02 5.16
C LEU A 149 -3.87 2.56 6.57
N TYR A 150 -2.57 2.57 6.86
CA TYR A 150 -2.01 2.23 8.16
C TYR A 150 -1.21 3.40 8.70
N LEU A 151 -1.33 3.68 9.99
CA LEU A 151 -0.60 4.72 10.69
C LEU A 151 0.42 4.10 11.65
N CYS A 152 1.66 4.57 11.54
CA CYS A 152 2.70 4.41 12.54
C CYS A 152 2.90 5.76 13.23
N THR A 153 2.36 5.88 14.46
CA THR A 153 2.48 7.08 15.28
C THR A 153 3.78 7.11 16.09
N GLU A 154 4.43 5.95 16.23
CA GLU A 154 5.70 5.82 16.92
C GLU A 154 6.88 6.26 16.04
N ARG A 155 7.98 6.65 16.69
CA ARG A 155 9.22 7.06 16.01
C ARG A 155 9.83 5.96 15.14
N ASP A 156 9.70 4.71 15.58
CA ASP A 156 10.14 3.51 14.87
C ASP A 156 9.03 2.47 15.01
N TRP A 157 8.64 1.85 13.90
CA TRP A 157 7.59 0.83 13.84
C TRP A 157 7.89 -0.41 14.70
N ARG A 158 9.14 -0.57 15.15
CA ARG A 158 9.56 -1.67 16.04
C ARG A 158 9.20 -1.42 17.50
N LEU A 159 8.89 -0.18 17.86
CA LEU A 159 8.54 0.23 19.22
C LEU A 159 7.08 -0.10 19.54
N ASN A 160 6.71 0.03 20.82
CA ASN A 160 5.34 -0.12 21.32
C ASN A 160 4.63 -1.38 20.78
N GLU A 161 5.30 -2.54 20.94
CA GLU A 161 4.80 -3.84 20.49
C GLU A 161 4.48 -3.92 18.98
N ARG A 162 5.05 -2.99 18.20
CA ARG A 162 4.86 -2.88 16.74
C ARG A 162 3.41 -2.61 16.35
N VAL A 163 2.69 -1.87 17.17
CA VAL A 163 1.29 -1.55 16.90
C VAL A 163 1.18 -0.58 15.72
N MET A 164 0.34 -0.93 14.75
CA MET A 164 -0.13 -0.03 13.70
C MET A 164 -1.62 0.21 13.83
N CYS A 165 -2.05 1.44 13.54
CA CYS A 165 -3.47 1.77 13.45
C CYS A 165 -3.92 1.67 11.99
N GLN A 166 -4.71 0.65 11.68
CA GLN A 166 -5.46 0.57 10.43
C GLN A 166 -6.60 1.58 10.45
N VAL A 167 -6.78 2.25 9.33
CA VAL A 167 -7.89 3.18 9.07
C VAL A 167 -8.60 2.72 7.80
N LEU A 168 -9.86 2.34 7.95
CA LEU A 168 -10.79 2.05 6.87
C LEU A 168 -11.68 3.28 6.65
N PHE A 169 -11.85 3.74 5.43
CA PHE A 169 -12.62 4.94 5.10
C PHE A 169 -13.23 4.84 3.71
N ASP A 170 -14.26 5.66 3.46
CA ASP A 170 -15.12 5.56 2.28
C ASP A 170 -15.78 4.18 2.16
N PRO A 171 -16.76 3.86 3.01
CA PRO A 171 -17.43 2.56 2.94
C PRO A 171 -18.07 2.34 1.57
N CYS A 172 -18.01 1.09 1.09
CA CYS A 172 -18.72 0.70 -0.12
C CYS A 172 -20.23 0.86 0.07
N SER A 173 -20.93 1.30 -0.98
CA SER A 173 -22.39 1.39 -0.94
C SER A 173 -23.03 0.00 -0.88
N ASP A 174 -24.27 -0.08 -0.37
CA ASP A 174 -25.00 -1.35 -0.22
C ASP A 174 -25.02 -2.20 -1.50
N GLY A 175 -25.15 -1.57 -2.67
CA GLY A 175 -25.14 -2.27 -3.95
C GLY A 175 -23.79 -2.85 -4.34
N GLU A 176 -22.68 -2.24 -3.90
CA GLU A 176 -21.32 -2.66 -4.25
C GLU A 176 -20.86 -3.89 -3.45
N TRP A 177 -21.33 -4.06 -2.22
CA TRP A 177 -20.93 -5.18 -1.36
C TRP A 177 -22.04 -6.20 -1.09
N ALA A 178 -23.23 -6.05 -1.67
CA ALA A 178 -24.35 -6.98 -1.51
C ALA A 178 -23.99 -8.46 -1.78
N ALA A 179 -23.02 -8.72 -2.67
CA ALA A 179 -22.55 -10.07 -2.98
C ALA A 179 -21.69 -10.72 -1.88
N TRP A 180 -21.16 -9.90 -0.96
CA TRP A 180 -20.25 -10.29 0.12
C TRP A 180 -20.88 -10.10 1.50
N ARG A 181 -22.14 -9.68 1.56
CA ARG A 181 -22.86 -9.38 2.80
C ARG A 181 -23.28 -10.65 3.51
N GLU A 182 -22.90 -10.79 4.77
CA GLU A 182 -23.51 -11.75 5.68
C GLU A 182 -24.73 -11.13 6.38
N GLU A 183 -25.68 -11.97 6.82
CA GLU A 183 -26.90 -11.52 7.50
C GLU A 183 -26.60 -10.83 8.86
N SER A 184 -25.40 -11.07 9.41
CA SER A 184 -24.91 -10.45 10.65
C SER A 184 -24.25 -9.08 10.46
N ASP A 185 -24.00 -8.64 9.23
CA ASP A 185 -23.29 -7.38 8.99
C ASP A 185 -24.17 -6.15 9.26
N PRO A 186 -23.58 -5.03 9.73
CA PRO A 186 -24.33 -3.82 9.97
C PRO A 186 -24.96 -3.29 8.68
N GLU A 187 -26.22 -2.86 8.78
CA GLU A 187 -26.98 -2.30 7.65
C GLU A 187 -26.33 -1.02 7.08
N VAL A 188 -25.60 -0.28 7.91
CA VAL A 188 -24.84 0.92 7.51
C VAL A 188 -23.43 0.85 8.09
N GLN A 189 -22.42 0.94 7.23
CA GLN A 189 -21.02 1.00 7.64
C GLN A 189 -20.62 2.41 8.09
N PRO A 190 -19.75 2.55 9.11
CA PRO A 190 -19.27 3.85 9.53
C PRO A 190 -18.43 4.52 8.43
N ALA A 191 -18.48 5.85 8.36
CA ALA A 191 -17.70 6.62 7.37
C ALA A 191 -16.18 6.42 7.52
N THR A 192 -15.72 6.15 8.74
CA THR A 192 -14.33 5.82 9.05
C THR A 192 -14.29 4.88 10.24
N GLN A 193 -13.46 3.84 10.15
CA GLN A 193 -13.25 2.85 11.20
C GLN A 193 -11.75 2.74 11.50
N LEU A 194 -11.40 2.74 12.79
CA LEU A 194 -10.02 2.63 13.25
C LEU A 194 -9.84 1.33 14.02
N GLN A 195 -8.78 0.60 13.70
CA GLN A 195 -8.41 -0.62 14.40
C GLN A 195 -6.91 -0.61 14.66
N SER A 196 -6.50 -0.81 15.92
CA SER A 196 -5.08 -0.90 16.29
C SER A 196 -4.71 -2.35 16.53
N SER A 197 -3.63 -2.82 15.93
CA SER A 197 -3.14 -4.17 16.15
C SER A 197 -1.62 -4.26 15.95
N PRO A 198 -0.94 -5.21 16.64
CA PRO A 198 0.49 -5.43 16.44
C PRO A 198 0.78 -5.99 15.04
N LEU A 199 1.91 -5.60 14.46
CA LEU A 199 2.48 -6.25 13.28
C LEU A 199 2.92 -7.69 13.63
N GLY A 200 2.25 -8.73 13.14
CA GLY A 200 2.68 -10.12 13.37
C GLY A 200 1.60 -11.19 13.30
N GLN A 201 1.97 -12.40 13.76
CA GLN A 201 1.34 -13.72 13.46
C GLN A 201 -0.15 -13.88 13.77
N ASP A 202 -0.72 -13.06 14.65
CA ASP A 202 -2.12 -13.18 15.07
C ASP A 202 -2.98 -11.96 14.68
N SER A 203 -2.47 -11.13 13.77
CA SER A 203 -3.14 -9.91 13.32
C SER A 203 -3.90 -10.18 12.01
N PRO A 204 -5.24 -10.38 12.03
CA PRO A 204 -6.06 -10.52 10.82
C PRO A 204 -6.07 -9.25 9.94
N VAL A 205 -5.43 -8.18 10.41
CA VAL A 205 -5.65 -6.81 9.95
C VAL A 205 -4.90 -6.50 8.66
N LEU A 206 -3.72 -7.08 8.43
CA LEU A 206 -2.84 -6.63 7.36
C LEU A 206 -3.02 -7.39 6.05
N ILE A 207 -3.35 -8.68 6.11
CA ILE A 207 -3.46 -9.51 4.91
C ILE A 207 -4.44 -10.66 5.15
N HIS A 208 -5.71 -10.41 4.82
CA HIS A 208 -6.70 -11.41 4.45
C HIS A 208 -7.13 -11.09 3.03
#